data_AF-A0A8T9ST07-F1
#
_entry.id   AF-A0A8T9ST07-F1
#
_cell.length_a   1.000
_cell.length_b   1.000
_cell.length_c   1.000
_cell.angle_alpha   90.00
_cell.angle_beta   90.00
_cell.angle_gamma   90.00
#
_symmetry.space_group_name_H-M   'P 1'
#
loop_
_entity.id
_entity.type
_entity.pdbx_description
1 polymer ?
#
loop_
_entity_poly.entity_id
_entity_poly.type
_entity_poly.pdbx_seq_one_letter_code
_entity_poly.pdbx_strand_id
1 'polypeptide(L)' 'MIIVQIKENESVDRALKRFKKKFERTGVLKELRRRTFFQKPSVTNRKQKEKAIYKQATYGTGND' A
#
# COMPACT_ATOMS: atom_id res chain seq x y z
N MET A 1 6.41 4.26 13.89
CA MET A 1 5.33 4.43 14.89
C MET A 1 4.30 5.38 14.31
N ILE A 2 3.01 5.03 14.27
CA ILE A 2 1.97 5.88 13.68
C ILE A 2 1.42 6.79 14.77
N ILE A 3 1.65 8.10 14.62
CA ILE A 3 1.11 9.12 15.52
C ILE A 3 0.00 9.88 14.80
N VAL A 4 -1.15 10.01 15.45
CA VAL A 4 -2.31 10.79 14.98
C VAL A 4 -2.62 11.82 16.04
N GLN A 5 -2.45 13.09 15.70
CA GLN A 5 -2.84 14.20 16.56
C GLN A 5 -4.36 14.39 16.47
N ILE A 6 -5.00 14.46 17.64
CA ILE A 6 -6.43 14.70 17.81
C ILE A 6 -6.58 16.14 18.28
N LYS A 7 -7.47 16.91 17.66
CA LYS A 7 -7.82 18.27 18.10
C LYS A 7 -9.05 18.23 19.03
N GLU A 8 -9.20 19.21 19.90
CA GLU A 8 -10.24 19.24 20.95
C GLU A 8 -11.68 19.14 20.42
N ASN A 9 -11.95 19.62 19.19
CA ASN A 9 -13.27 19.56 18.55
C ASN A 9 -13.41 18.44 17.50
N GLU A 10 -12.58 17.40 17.57
CA GLU A 10 -12.63 16.30 16.61
C GLU A 10 -13.43 15.09 17.12
N SER A 11 -14.42 14.66 16.33
CA SER A 11 -15.11 13.39 16.55
C SER A 11 -14.13 12.21 16.48
N VAL A 12 -14.20 11.30 17.47
CA VAL A 12 -13.39 10.08 17.58
C VAL A 12 -13.38 9.25 16.29
N ASP A 13 -14.50 9.17 15.59
CA ASP A 13 -14.62 8.43 14.32
C ASP A 13 -13.74 9.01 13.20
N ARG A 14 -13.58 10.34 13.17
CA ARG A 14 -12.71 11.00 12.19
C ARG A 14 -11.24 10.70 12.48
N ALA A 15 -10.85 10.72 13.76
CA ALA A 15 -9.50 10.34 14.18
C ALA A 15 -9.18 8.88 13.82
N LEU A 16 -10.11 7.95 14.08
CA LEU A 16 -10.00 6.53 13.73
C LEU A 16 -9.88 6.31 12.22
N LYS A 17 -10.69 6.99 11.40
CA LYS A 17 -10.59 6.91 9.94
C LYS A 17 -9.21 7.38 9.43
N ARG A 18 -8.67 8.47 9.97
CA ARG A 18 -7.32 8.94 9.60
C ARG A 18 -6.24 7.96 10.05
N PHE A 19 -6.35 7.41 11.25
CA PHE A 19 -5.44 6.36 11.72
C PHE A 19 -5.45 5.16 10.79
N LYS A 20 -6.63 4.62 10.46
CA LYS A 20 -6.79 3.49 9.54
C LYS A 20 -6.17 3.79 8.17
N LYS A 21 -6.41 4.98 7.61
CA LYS A 21 -5.82 5.41 6.34
C LYS A 21 -4.29 5.52 6.40
N LYS A 22 -3.73 6.06 7.50
CA LYS A 22 -2.27 6.09 7.72
C LYS A 22 -1.69 4.67 7.86
N PHE A 23 -2.37 3.78 8.58
CA PHE A 23 -1.96 2.39 8.76
C PHE A 23 -1.94 1.63 7.43
N GLU A 24 -3.00 1.74 6.64
CA GLU A 24 -3.08 1.13 5.31
C GLU A 24 -2.01 1.67 4.36
N ARG A 25 -1.76 2.99 4.37
CA ARG A 25 -0.71 3.62 3.55
C ARG A 25 0.69 3.14 3.91
N THR A 26 0.94 2.82 5.18
CA THR A 26 2.23 2.28 5.62
C THR A 26 2.46 0.87 5.07
N GLY A 27 1.41 0.14 4.70
CA GLY A 27 1.52 -1.17 4.04
C GLY A 27 2.06 -2.29 4.94
N VAL A 28 2.14 -2.06 6.26
CA VAL A 28 2.69 -3.01 7.25
C VAL A 28 2.02 -4.39 7.15
N LEU A 29 0.69 -4.43 7.00
CA LEU A 29 -0.06 -5.68 6.85
C LEU A 29 0.35 -6.45 5.59
N LYS A 30 0.59 -5.73 4.48
CA LYS A 30 1.01 -6.33 3.21
C LYS A 30 2.43 -6.86 3.31
N GLU A 31 3.30 -6.14 4.00
CA GLU A 31 4.66 -6.57 4.26
C GLU A 31 4.71 -7.80 5.17
N LEU A 32 3.93 -7.80 6.25
CA LEU A 32 3.79 -8.96 7.14
C LEU A 32 3.41 -10.21 6.32
N ARG A 33 2.35 -10.12 5.50
CA ARG A 33 1.91 -11.21 4.61
C ARG A 33 2.95 -11.63 3.57
N ARG A 34 3.82 -10.74 3.12
CA ARG A 34 4.91 -11.07 2.19
C ARG A 34 6.04 -11.80 2.92
N ARG A 35 6.27 -11.51 4.19
CA ARG A 35 7.37 -12.06 5.00
C ARG A 35 7.02 -13.41 5.65
N THR A 36 5.76 -13.84 5.65
CA THR A 36 5.36 -15.12 6.25
C THR A 36 5.94 -16.35 5.54
N PHE A 37 6.32 -16.23 4.27
CA PHE A 37 6.93 -17.30 3.51
C PHE A 37 8.11 -16.80 2.67
N PHE A 38 9.08 -17.68 2.43
CA PHE A 38 10.17 -17.38 1.51
C PHE A 38 9.66 -17.38 0.08
N GLN A 39 9.93 -16.29 -0.65
CA GLN A 39 9.65 -16.19 -2.07
C GLN A 39 10.96 -16.05 -2.84
N LYS A 40 11.25 -17.00 -3.74
CA LYS A 40 12.48 -16.97 -4.56
C LYS A 40 12.57 -15.64 -5.34
N PRO A 41 13.75 -14.99 -5.41
CA PRO A 41 13.92 -13.70 -6.09
C PRO A 41 13.45 -13.70 -7.55
N SER A 42 13.64 -14.83 -8.25
CA SER A 42 13.17 -15.01 -9.62
C SER A 42 11.64 -14.84 -9.74
N VAL A 43 10.88 -15.38 -8.79
CA VAL A 43 9.41 -15.30 -8.80
C VAL A 43 8.94 -13.88 -8.47
N THR A 44 9.58 -13.20 -7.52
CA THR A 44 9.26 -11.79 -7.20
C THR A 44 9.53 -10.89 -8.39
N ASN A 45 10.67 -11.05 -9.05
CA ASN A 45 11.09 -10.22 -10.19
C ASN A 45 10.16 -10.43 -11.39
N ARG A 46 9.74 -11.68 -11.65
CA ARG A 46 8.77 -11.99 -12.71
C ARG A 46 7.43 -11.29 -12.46
N LYS A 47 6.85 -11.43 -11.26
CA LYS A 47 5.58 -10.79 -10.90
C LYS A 47 5.64 -9.25 -10.98
N GLN A 48 6.79 -8.66 -10.67
CA GLN A 48 6.99 -7.21 -10.81
C GLN A 48 6.95 -6.77 -12.28
N LYS A 49 7.63 -7.49 -13.17
CA LYS A 49 7.64 -7.22 -14.62
C LYS A 49 6.25 -7.36 -15.23
N GLU A 50 5.55 -8.46 -14.96
CA GLU A 50 4.17 -8.70 -15.42
C GLU A 50 3.24 -7.55 -15.01
N LYS A 51 3.33 -7.12 -13.75
CA LYS A 51 2.54 -6.00 -13.24
C LYS A 51 2.88 -4.67 -13.92
N ALA A 52 4.15 -4.43 -14.23
CA ALA A 52 4.59 -3.21 -14.91
C ALA A 52 4.06 -3.17 -16.35
N ILE A 53 4.18 -4.30 -17.08
CA ILE A 53 3.64 -4.45 -18.44
C ILE A 53 2.13 -4.21 -18.44
N TYR A 54 1.40 -4.84 -17.51
CA TYR A 54 -0.04 -4.65 -17.38
C TYR A 54 -0.41 -3.17 -17.15
N LYS A 55 0.30 -2.48 -16.24
CA LYS A 55 0.06 -1.06 -16.00
C LYS A 55 0.35 -0.19 -17.22
N GLN A 56 1.45 -0.46 -17.93
CA GLN A 56 1.80 0.26 -19.15
C GLN A 56 0.76 0.06 -20.24
N ALA A 57 0.28 -1.17 -20.43
CA ALA A 57 -0.80 -1.46 -21.38
C ALA A 57 -2.13 -0.81 -20.99
N THR A 58 -2.44 -0.74 -19.68
CA THR A 58 -3.73 -0.21 -19.21
C THR A 58 -3.78 1.32 -19.15
N TYR A 59 -2.66 1.98 -18.82
CA TYR A 59 -2.62 3.41 -18.53
C TYR A 59 -1.60 4.19 -19.39
N GLY A 60 -0.76 3.51 -20.16
CA GLY A 60 0.38 4.12 -20.87
C GLY A 60 0.07 4.59 -22.29
N THR A 61 -1.12 4.31 -22.84
CA THR A 61 -1.53 4.76 -24.19
C THR A 61 -2.55 5.91 -24.09
N GLY A 62 -2.12 7.05 -23.58
CA GLY A 62 -3.01 8.20 -23.42
C GLY A 62 -2.30 9.51 -23.09
N ASN A 63 -1.05 9.69 -23.54
CA ASN A 63 -0.39 10.99 -23.43
C ASN A 63 0.69 11.20 -24.50
N ASP A 64 0.40 10.79 -25.73
CA ASP A 64 0.92 11.39 -26.97
C ASP A 64 -0.29 11.71 -27.86
#